data_AF-A0A3A8KKU7-F1
#
_entry.id   AF-A0A3A8KKU7-F1
#
_cell.length_a   1.000
_cell.length_b   1.000
_cell.length_c   1.000
_cell.angle_alpha   90.00
_cell.angle_beta   90.00
_cell.angle_gamma   90.00
#
_symmetry.space_group_name_H-M   'P 1'
#
loop_
_entity.id
_entity.type
_entity.pdbx_description
1 polymer ?
#
loop_
_entity_poly.entity_id
_entity_poly.type
_entity_poly.pdbx_seq_one_letter_code
_entity_poly.pdbx_strand_id
1 'polypeptide(L)'
;MSRPPPTFVSVLSRHGLLPATLCSILAVELLAVRLDWSERASFAFLSWNLFLAWAPYTLALFARVLIARGLDSPWRLAPLALGWLALFPNAPYLVTDFIHLRQRPVVPLWFDAALLALFAATGWMLGLLSLEVWKQWLEERWGRTAAWAFVAATSLLCGYGIY
;
A
#
# COMPACT_ATOMS: atom_id res chain seq x y z
N MET A 1 7.02 -15.37 -32.93
CA MET A 1 7.23 -16.07 -31.64
C MET A 1 6.44 -15.33 -30.57
N SER A 2 5.29 -15.86 -30.19
CA SER A 2 4.44 -15.31 -29.12
C SER A 2 5.11 -15.56 -27.77
N ARG A 3 5.42 -14.49 -27.02
CA ARG A 3 5.93 -14.62 -25.65
C ARG A 3 4.87 -15.35 -24.81
N PRO A 4 5.24 -16.34 -23.98
CA PRO A 4 4.30 -16.96 -23.08
C PRO A 4 3.67 -15.90 -22.17
N PRO A 5 2.39 -16.03 -21.81
CA PRO A 5 1.75 -15.08 -20.91
C PRO A 5 2.57 -15.02 -19.60
N PRO A 6 2.82 -13.81 -19.06
CA PRO A 6 3.63 -13.67 -17.86
C PRO A 6 3.01 -14.50 -16.73
N THR A 7 3.81 -15.35 -16.10
CA THR A 7 3.36 -16.14 -14.96
C THR A 7 2.99 -15.20 -13.80
N PHE A 8 2.00 -15.57 -13.00
CA PHE A 8 1.54 -14.79 -11.84
C PHE A 8 2.71 -14.34 -10.93
N VAL A 9 3.67 -15.24 -10.72
CA VAL A 9 4.90 -14.98 -9.95
C VAL A 9 5.79 -13.93 -10.61
N SER A 10 5.90 -13.91 -11.94
CA SER A 10 6.68 -12.89 -12.66
C SER A 10 6.06 -11.49 -12.56
N VAL A 11 4.72 -11.40 -12.54
CA VAL A 11 3.98 -10.15 -12.33
C VAL A 11 4.22 -9.65 -10.90
N LEU A 12 4.10 -10.53 -9.91
CA LEU A 12 4.37 -10.24 -8.49
C LEU A 12 5.77 -9.68 -8.25
N SER A 13 6.80 -10.33 -8.84
CA SER A 13 8.20 -9.94 -8.67
C SER A 13 8.53 -8.57 -9.29
N ARG A 14 7.81 -8.17 -10.35
CA ARG A 14 8.02 -6.88 -11.04
C ARG A 14 7.29 -5.71 -10.39
N HIS A 15 6.29 -5.97 -9.55
CA HIS A 15 5.45 -4.94 -8.91
C HIS A 15 5.78 -4.73 -7.43
N GLY A 16 7.04 -4.88 -7.05
CA GLY A 16 7.52 -4.52 -5.72
C GLY A 16 6.99 -5.38 -4.56
N LEU A 17 6.46 -6.58 -4.83
CA LEU A 17 5.96 -7.44 -3.76
C LEU A 17 7.07 -7.81 -2.78
N LEU A 18 8.24 -8.21 -3.27
CA LEU A 18 9.37 -8.62 -2.44
C LEU A 18 9.77 -7.53 -1.42
N PRO A 19 10.10 -6.29 -1.85
CA PRO A 19 10.42 -5.24 -0.88
C PRO A 19 9.24 -4.93 0.04
N ALA A 20 7.99 -4.95 -0.45
CA ALA A 20 6.81 -4.74 0.40
C ALA A 20 6.64 -5.81 1.49
N THR A 21 6.85 -7.08 1.15
CA THR A 21 6.80 -8.19 2.13
C THR A 21 7.94 -8.10 3.13
N LEU A 22 9.17 -7.82 2.69
CA LEU A 22 10.32 -7.72 3.57
C LEU A 22 10.18 -6.55 4.56
N CYS A 23 9.77 -5.38 4.08
CA CYS A 23 9.51 -4.22 4.94
C CYS A 23 8.35 -4.50 5.91
N SER A 24 7.29 -5.19 5.47
CA SER A 24 6.16 -5.55 6.34
C SER A 24 6.57 -6.54 7.43
N ILE A 25 7.36 -7.56 7.09
CA ILE A 25 7.88 -8.53 8.06
C ILE A 25 8.74 -7.81 9.09
N LEU A 26 9.70 -6.99 8.65
CA LEU A 26 10.55 -6.22 9.54
C LEU A 26 9.75 -5.28 10.45
N ALA A 27 8.70 -4.63 9.92
CA ALA A 27 7.82 -3.75 10.69
C ALA A 27 7.07 -4.51 11.80
N VAL A 28 6.53 -5.69 11.47
CA VAL A 28 5.83 -6.55 12.44
C VAL A 28 6.79 -7.12 13.48
N GLU A 29 8.00 -7.53 13.07
CA GLU A 29 9.04 -8.02 13.99
C GLU A 29 9.48 -6.93 14.98
N LEU A 30 9.74 -5.70 14.50
CA LEU A 30 10.06 -4.58 15.39
C LEU A 30 8.91 -4.23 16.33
N LEU A 31 7.67 -4.33 15.87
CA LEU A 31 6.50 -4.15 16.74
C LEU A 31 6.42 -5.24 17.81
N ALA A 32 6.72 -6.50 17.48
CA ALA A 32 6.75 -7.59 18.45
C ALA A 32 7.82 -7.35 19.53
N VAL A 33 9.06 -7.01 19.13
CA VAL A 33 10.14 -6.65 20.07
C VAL A 33 9.72 -5.50 20.99
N ARG A 34 9.01 -4.51 20.45
CA ARG A 34 8.52 -3.36 21.21
C ARG A 34 7.42 -3.73 22.20
N LEU A 35 6.53 -4.65 21.85
CA LEU A 35 5.47 -5.14 22.73
C LEU A 35 6.05 -5.96 23.88
N ASP A 36 7.04 -6.81 23.59
CA ASP A 36 7.75 -7.62 24.58
C ASP A 36 8.54 -6.73 25.56
N TRP A 37 9.18 -5.65 25.07
CA TRP A 37 9.93 -4.73 25.93
C TRP A 37 9.03 -3.82 26.78
N SER A 38 7.90 -3.36 26.23
CA SER A 38 7.05 -2.37 26.88
C SER A 38 6.04 -2.96 27.89
N GLU A 39 5.81 -4.29 27.89
CA GLU A 39 4.75 -5.00 28.64
C GLU A 39 3.33 -4.39 28.51
N ARG A 40 3.12 -3.53 27.51
CA ARG A 40 1.87 -2.81 27.26
C ARG A 40 1.55 -2.89 25.77
N ALA A 41 0.29 -3.19 25.46
CA ALA A 41 -0.25 -3.31 24.11
C ALA A 41 -0.35 -1.99 23.31
N SER A 42 0.46 -0.98 23.62
CA SER A 42 0.49 0.24 22.81
C SER A 42 1.08 -0.05 21.43
N PHE A 43 0.46 0.54 20.40
CA PHE A 43 0.75 0.33 18.97
C PHE A 43 0.22 -0.98 18.35
N ALA A 44 -0.59 -1.78 19.04
CA ALA A 44 -1.24 -2.96 18.43
C ALA A 44 -2.10 -2.60 17.19
N PHE A 45 -2.62 -1.37 17.13
CA PHE A 45 -3.36 -0.85 15.98
C PHE A 45 -2.50 -0.73 14.70
N LEU A 46 -1.17 -0.63 14.81
CA LEU A 46 -0.28 -0.53 13.64
C LEU A 46 -0.38 -1.76 12.75
N SER A 47 -0.50 -2.96 13.34
CA SER A 47 -0.71 -4.20 12.58
C SER A 47 -2.01 -4.16 11.77
N TRP A 48 -3.06 -3.59 12.35
CA TRP A 48 -4.34 -3.41 11.67
C TRP A 48 -4.26 -2.38 10.55
N ASN A 49 -3.58 -1.25 10.78
CA ASN A 49 -3.35 -0.24 9.74
C ASN A 49 -2.50 -0.80 8.60
N LEU A 50 -1.46 -1.58 8.89
CA LEU A 50 -0.67 -2.24 7.86
C LEU A 50 -1.49 -3.26 7.07
N PHE A 51 -2.36 -4.04 7.72
CA PHE A 51 -3.29 -4.94 7.03
C PHE A 51 -4.20 -4.17 6.06
N LEU A 52 -4.75 -3.02 6.49
CA LEU A 52 -5.56 -2.17 5.62
C LEU A 52 -4.74 -1.53 4.49
N ALA A 53 -3.46 -1.18 4.70
CA ALA A 53 -2.57 -0.69 3.65
C ALA A 53 -2.24 -1.74 2.58
N TRP A 54 -2.26 -3.03 2.94
CA TRP A 54 -2.14 -4.13 1.98
C TRP A 54 -3.39 -4.28 1.09
N ALA A 55 -4.57 -3.91 1.57
CA ALA A 55 -5.83 -4.07 0.85
C ALA A 55 -5.85 -3.37 -0.54
N PRO A 56 -5.54 -2.08 -0.70
CA PRO A 56 -5.51 -1.45 -2.01
C PRO A 56 -4.46 -2.10 -2.94
N TYR A 57 -3.30 -2.49 -2.40
CA TYR A 57 -2.27 -3.16 -3.20
C TYR A 57 -2.72 -4.54 -3.72
N THR A 58 -3.38 -5.34 -2.88
CA THR A 58 -3.92 -6.65 -3.32
C THR A 58 -4.99 -6.49 -4.40
N LEU A 59 -5.91 -5.52 -4.26
CA LEU A 59 -6.91 -5.22 -5.30
C LEU A 59 -6.26 -4.80 -6.61
N ALA A 60 -5.21 -3.97 -6.55
CA ALA A 60 -4.44 -3.58 -7.73
C ALA A 60 -3.73 -4.78 -8.39
N LEU A 61 -3.14 -5.69 -7.60
CA LEU A 61 -2.54 -6.92 -8.13
C LEU A 61 -3.57 -7.82 -8.83
N PHE A 62 -4.76 -8.00 -8.22
CA PHE A 62 -5.86 -8.73 -8.86
C PHE A 62 -6.27 -8.09 -10.19
N ALA A 63 -6.41 -6.76 -10.22
CA ALA A 63 -6.67 -6.03 -11.46
C ALA A 63 -5.58 -6.27 -12.51
N ARG A 64 -4.30 -6.20 -12.12
CA ARG A 64 -3.17 -6.44 -13.03
C ARG A 64 -3.19 -7.83 -13.66
N VAL A 65 -3.58 -8.84 -12.88
CA VAL A 65 -3.69 -10.24 -13.34
C VAL A 65 -4.83 -10.39 -14.34
N LEU A 66 -5.98 -9.75 -14.10
CA LEU A 66 -7.09 -9.72 -15.06
C LEU A 66 -6.67 -9.03 -16.36
N ILE A 67 -6.02 -7.88 -16.26
CA ILE A 67 -5.49 -7.13 -17.42
C ILE A 67 -4.49 -7.99 -18.21
N ALA A 68 -3.55 -8.66 -17.54
CA ALA A 68 -2.56 -9.53 -18.19
C ALA A 68 -3.17 -10.73 -18.91
N ARG A 69 -4.37 -11.17 -18.50
CA ARG A 69 -5.14 -12.24 -19.15
C ARG A 69 -6.04 -11.74 -20.29
N GLY A 70 -6.00 -10.44 -20.63
CA GLY A 70 -6.89 -9.83 -21.61
C GLY A 70 -8.35 -9.72 -21.13
N LEU A 71 -8.57 -9.75 -19.81
CA LEU A 71 -9.89 -9.65 -19.18
C LEU A 71 -10.13 -8.24 -18.62
N ASP A 72 -9.69 -7.22 -19.36
CA ASP A 72 -9.69 -5.80 -19.00
C ASP A 72 -11.05 -5.11 -19.21
N SER A 73 -12.14 -5.89 -19.18
CA SER A 73 -13.51 -5.37 -19.31
C SER A 73 -13.81 -4.39 -18.16
N PRO A 74 -14.39 -3.22 -18.46
CA PRO A 74 -14.67 -2.20 -17.45
C PRO A 74 -15.58 -2.73 -16.33
N TRP A 75 -16.51 -3.64 -16.63
CA TRP A 75 -17.38 -4.26 -15.63
C TRP A 75 -16.65 -5.12 -14.60
N ARG A 76 -15.50 -5.71 -14.97
CA ARG A 76 -14.68 -6.53 -14.07
C ARG A 76 -13.71 -5.68 -13.26
N LEU A 77 -13.20 -4.61 -13.87
CA LEU A 77 -12.24 -3.70 -13.23
C LEU A 77 -12.90 -2.64 -12.35
N ALA A 78 -14.13 -2.21 -12.67
CA ALA A 78 -14.87 -1.22 -11.88
C ALA A 78 -15.00 -1.56 -10.39
N PRO A 79 -15.43 -2.77 -9.97
CA PRO A 79 -15.52 -3.09 -8.54
C PRO A 79 -14.13 -3.08 -7.85
N LEU A 80 -13.09 -3.52 -8.56
CA LEU A 80 -11.70 -3.49 -8.05
C LEU A 80 -11.19 -2.05 -7.93
N ALA A 81 -11.49 -1.18 -8.90
CA ALA A 81 -11.10 0.22 -8.90
C ALA A 81 -11.83 1.02 -7.81
N LEU A 82 -13.12 0.77 -7.61
CA LEU A 82 -13.91 1.40 -6.55
C LEU A 82 -13.45 0.95 -5.16
N GLY A 83 -13.25 -0.36 -4.97
CA GLY A 83 -12.70 -0.90 -3.73
C GLY A 83 -11.29 -0.38 -3.46
N TRP A 84 -10.46 -0.29 -4.50
CA TRP A 84 -9.14 0.31 -4.40
C TRP A 84 -9.23 1.78 -3.98
N LEU A 85 -10.06 2.59 -4.65
CA LEU A 85 -10.17 4.03 -4.36
C LEU A 85 -10.68 4.30 -2.94
N ALA A 86 -11.58 3.47 -2.43
CA ALA A 86 -12.08 3.56 -1.07
C ALA A 86 -11.02 3.23 0.00
N LEU A 87 -10.11 2.30 -0.31
CA LEU A 87 -9.08 1.82 0.63
C LEU A 87 -7.71 2.50 0.40
N PHE A 88 -7.52 3.14 -0.74
CA PHE A 88 -6.28 3.81 -1.14
C PHE A 88 -5.82 4.85 -0.12
N PRO A 89 -6.71 5.70 0.46
CA PRO A 89 -6.30 6.68 1.47
C PRO A 89 -5.63 6.07 2.70
N ASN A 90 -5.94 4.81 3.04
CA ASN A 90 -5.37 4.16 4.21
C ASN A 90 -3.85 3.93 4.06
N ALA A 91 -3.36 3.64 2.86
CA ALA A 91 -1.95 3.34 2.65
C ALA A 91 -1.00 4.50 3.03
N PRO A 92 -1.17 5.74 2.53
CA PRO A 92 -0.40 6.89 3.00
C PRO A 92 -0.85 7.42 4.37
N TYR A 93 -2.05 7.08 4.83
CA TYR A 93 -2.54 7.47 6.15
C TYR A 93 -1.65 6.99 7.31
N LEU A 94 -0.88 5.92 7.15
CA LEU A 94 0.09 5.45 8.16
C LEU A 94 1.12 6.54 8.56
N VAL A 95 1.34 7.57 7.74
CA VAL A 95 2.16 8.75 8.11
C VAL A 95 1.57 9.52 9.28
N THR A 96 0.24 9.52 9.44
CA THR A 96 -0.42 10.22 10.55
C THR A 96 -0.27 9.49 11.89
N ASP A 97 0.10 8.20 11.88
CA ASP A 97 0.31 7.43 13.11
C ASP A 97 1.44 8.01 13.98
N PHE A 98 2.29 8.87 13.41
CA PHE A 98 3.24 9.72 14.12
C PHE A 98 2.60 10.61 15.20
N ILE A 99 1.30 10.91 15.14
CA ILE A 99 0.57 11.61 16.22
C ILE A 99 0.62 10.84 17.56
N HIS A 100 0.81 9.52 17.50
CA HIS A 100 0.96 8.66 18.68
C HIS A 100 2.38 8.64 19.26
N LEU A 101 3.33 9.28 18.58
CA LEU A 101 4.71 9.41 19.05
C LEU A 101 4.73 10.33 20.27
N ARG A 102 4.92 9.73 21.44
CA ARG A 102 5.05 10.43 22.72
C ARG A 102 6.08 9.70 23.56
N GLN A 103 6.79 10.44 24.40
CA GLN A 103 7.73 9.85 25.33
C GLN A 103 6.99 8.94 26.31
N ARG A 104 7.34 7.66 26.32
CA ARG A 104 6.82 6.65 27.26
C ARG A 104 7.97 6.15 28.12
N PRO A 105 7.72 5.82 29.39
CA PRO A 105 8.72 5.12 30.20
C PRO A 105 9.09 3.78 29.54
N VAL A 106 10.30 3.29 29.81
CA VAL A 106 10.86 2.00 29.33
C VAL A 106 11.44 2.02 27.92
N VAL A 107 10.69 2.44 26.90
CA VAL A 107 11.16 2.39 25.49
C VAL A 107 11.69 3.75 25.03
N PRO A 108 12.90 3.83 24.42
CA PRO A 108 13.43 5.08 23.88
C PRO A 108 12.56 5.69 22.76
N LEU A 109 12.41 7.01 22.76
CA LEU A 109 11.59 7.73 21.76
C LEU A 109 12.05 7.49 20.32
N TRP A 110 13.36 7.39 20.09
CA TRP A 110 13.92 7.14 18.76
C TRP A 110 13.51 5.77 18.21
N PHE A 111 13.28 4.79 19.08
CA PHE A 111 12.84 3.46 18.69
C PHE A 111 11.40 3.52 18.17
N ASP A 112 10.48 4.13 18.94
CA ASP A 112 9.08 4.32 18.51
C ASP A 112 9.01 5.17 17.24
N ALA A 113 9.88 6.18 17.07
CA ALA A 113 9.96 6.99 15.85
C ALA A 113 10.42 6.16 14.64
N ALA A 114 11.45 5.31 14.80
CA ALA A 114 11.92 4.43 13.73
C ALA A 114 10.88 3.38 13.34
N LEU A 115 10.17 2.82 14.33
CA LEU A 115 9.05 1.89 14.12
C LEU A 115 7.96 2.55 13.27
N LEU A 116 7.47 3.72 13.69
CA LEU A 116 6.43 4.46 12.96
C LEU A 116 6.89 4.87 11.56
N ALA A 117 8.15 5.28 11.40
CA ALA A 117 8.73 5.60 10.10
C ALA A 117 8.72 4.39 9.16
N LEU A 118 9.04 3.19 9.67
CA LEU A 118 9.02 1.97 8.86
C LEU A 118 7.60 1.57 8.45
N PHE A 119 6.62 1.68 9.35
CA PHE A 119 5.20 1.46 9.02
C PHE A 119 4.73 2.47 7.96
N ALA A 120 5.02 3.75 8.15
CA ALA A 120 4.66 4.81 7.20
C ALA A 120 5.32 4.61 5.83
N ALA A 121 6.61 4.27 5.79
CA ALA A 121 7.33 3.99 4.54
C ALA A 121 6.75 2.76 3.81
N THR A 122 6.38 1.72 4.56
CA THR A 122 5.78 0.50 4.00
C THR A 122 4.39 0.79 3.43
N GLY A 123 3.54 1.52 4.17
CA GLY A 123 2.23 1.95 3.71
C GLY A 123 2.32 2.83 2.46
N TRP A 124 3.23 3.80 2.46
CA TRP A 124 3.50 4.66 1.29
C TRP A 124 3.90 3.83 0.07
N MET A 125 4.84 2.90 0.23
CA MET A 125 5.29 2.03 -0.86
C MET A 125 4.14 1.19 -1.42
N LEU A 126 3.33 0.56 -0.57
CA LEU A 126 2.12 -0.19 -0.99
C LEU A 126 1.15 0.70 -1.77
N GLY A 127 0.93 1.92 -1.29
CA GLY A 127 0.13 2.94 -1.96
C GLY A 127 0.65 3.25 -3.37
N LEU A 128 1.93 3.62 -3.50
CA LEU A 128 2.56 3.93 -4.79
C LEU A 128 2.51 2.75 -5.76
N LEU A 129 2.83 1.54 -5.29
CA LEU A 129 2.79 0.33 -6.12
C LEU A 129 1.36 0.05 -6.61
N SER A 130 0.35 0.25 -5.76
CA SER A 130 -1.05 0.09 -6.15
C SER A 130 -1.49 1.13 -7.20
N LEU A 131 -1.05 2.38 -7.03
CA LEU A 131 -1.37 3.49 -7.94
C LEU A 131 -0.72 3.31 -9.31
N GLU A 132 0.52 2.81 -9.35
CA GLU A 132 1.26 2.59 -10.58
C GLU A 132 0.54 1.58 -11.50
N VAL A 133 -0.11 0.54 -10.94
CA VAL A 133 -0.91 -0.41 -11.71
C VAL A 133 -2.05 0.29 -12.45
N TRP A 134 -2.81 1.12 -11.75
CA TRP A 134 -3.95 1.85 -12.34
C TRP A 134 -3.49 2.90 -13.33
N LYS A 135 -2.40 3.62 -13.02
CA LYS A 135 -1.79 4.60 -13.92
C LYS A 135 -1.36 3.95 -15.24
N GLN A 136 -0.67 2.81 -15.19
CA GLN A 136 -0.23 2.09 -16.40
C GLN A 136 -1.41 1.67 -17.27
N TRP A 137 -2.45 1.10 -16.66
CA TRP A 137 -3.67 0.73 -17.38
C TRP A 137 -4.36 1.93 -18.03
N LEU A 138 -4.40 3.08 -17.33
CA LEU A 138 -4.98 4.30 -17.87
C LEU A 138 -4.14 4.89 -19.01
N GLU A 139 -2.82 4.85 -18.89
CA GLU A 139 -1.88 5.36 -19.89
C GLU A 139 -1.98 4.56 -21.20
N GLU A 140 -2.12 3.23 -21.11
CA GLU A 140 -2.33 2.36 -22.26
C GLU A 140 -3.68 2.60 -22.98
N ARG A 141 -4.72 3.02 -22.25
CA ARG A 141 -6.10 3.11 -22.78
C ARG A 141 -6.52 4.52 -23.20
N TRP A 142 -6.12 5.53 -22.43
CA TRP A 142 -6.53 6.94 -22.60
C TRP A 142 -5.35 7.90 -22.72
N GLY A 143 -4.11 7.38 -22.72
CA GLY A 143 -2.91 8.16 -22.91
C GLY A 143 -2.34 8.77 -21.62
N ARG A 144 -1.12 9.30 -21.74
CA ARG A 144 -0.31 9.81 -20.63
C ARG A 144 -0.97 10.94 -19.85
N THR A 145 -1.61 11.89 -20.52
CA THR A 145 -2.22 13.05 -19.86
C THR A 145 -3.36 12.64 -18.92
N ALA A 146 -4.21 11.72 -19.37
CA ALA A 146 -5.30 11.20 -18.55
C ALA A 146 -4.76 10.43 -17.32
N ALA A 147 -3.71 9.62 -17.51
CA ALA A 147 -3.06 8.88 -16.43
C ALA A 147 -2.49 9.81 -15.34
N TRP A 148 -1.81 10.89 -15.73
CA TRP A 148 -1.29 11.87 -14.77
C TRP A 148 -2.40 12.69 -14.10
N ALA A 149 -3.46 13.05 -14.83
CA ALA A 149 -4.62 13.71 -14.24
C ALA A 149 -5.29 12.83 -13.18
N PHE A 150 -5.42 11.53 -13.44
CA PHE A 150 -5.92 10.55 -12.48
C PHE A 150 -5.03 10.43 -11.23
N VAL A 151 -3.72 10.36 -11.41
CA VAL A 151 -2.76 10.36 -10.29
C VAL A 151 -2.89 11.62 -9.44
N ALA A 152 -2.99 12.79 -10.07
CA ALA A 152 -3.17 14.05 -9.35
C ALA A 152 -4.51 14.07 -8.60
N ALA A 153 -5.61 13.68 -9.25
CA ALA A 153 -6.93 13.64 -8.64
C ALA A 153 -7.00 12.67 -7.45
N THR A 154 -6.47 11.46 -7.61
CA THR A 154 -6.44 10.45 -6.54
C THR A 154 -5.53 10.88 -5.39
N SER A 155 -4.38 11.50 -5.66
CA SER A 155 -3.51 12.04 -4.62
C SER A 155 -4.16 13.19 -3.84
N LEU A 156 -4.90 14.08 -4.53
CA LEU A 156 -5.67 15.15 -3.88
C LEU A 156 -6.84 14.60 -3.06
N LEU A 157 -7.60 13.64 -3.60
CA LEU A 157 -8.68 12.96 -2.86
C LEU A 157 -8.14 12.22 -1.65
N CYS A 158 -6.94 11.68 -1.75
CA CYS A 158 -6.24 11.02 -0.64
C CYS A 158 -5.77 12.01 0.43
N GLY A 159 -5.36 13.22 0.04
CA GLY A 159 -4.96 14.28 0.96
C GLY A 159 -6.14 15.05 1.58
N TYR A 160 -7.28 15.09 0.89
CA TYR A 160 -8.51 15.76 1.33
C TYR A 160 -9.48 14.79 2.05
N GLY A 161 -9.41 13.51 1.73
CA GLY A 161 -10.31 12.48 2.22
C GLY A 161 -9.76 11.79 3.46
N ILE A 162 -10.47 12.01 4.57
CA ILE A 162 -10.29 11.42 5.90
C ILE A 162 -9.20 12.15 6.70
N TYR A 163 -9.54 13.29 7.33
CA TYR A 163 -9.82 13.43 8.78
C TYR A 163 -10.64 14.70 9.04
#